data_AF-A0A9X0F1I9-F1
#
_entry.id   AF-A0A9X0F1I9-F1
#
_cell.length_a   1.000
_cell.length_b   1.000
_cell.length_c   1.000
_cell.angle_alpha   90.00
_cell.angle_beta   90.00
_cell.angle_gamma   90.00
#
_symmetry.space_group_name_H-M   'P 1'
#
loop_
_entity.id
_entity.type
_entity.pdbx_description
1 polymer ?
#
loop_
_entity_poly.entity_id
_entity_poly.type
_entity_poly.pdbx_seq_one_letter_code
_entity_poly.pdbx_strand_id
1 'polypeptide(L)' 'MKKAIAKQMRFIFFIPLVVGILHTLFALKGLATVIPYEIAVPLLISIGVYSVIYIGYYYLTVRSYFRIVSK' A
#
# COMPACT_ATOMS: atom_id res chain seq x y z
N MET A 1 -5.15 -24.28 4.42
CA MET A 1 -3.84 -23.60 4.26
C MET A 1 -3.90 -22.34 3.40
N LYS A 2 -4.33 -22.37 2.13
CA LYS A 2 -4.40 -21.16 1.26
C LYS A 2 -5.11 -19.95 1.86
N LYS A 3 -6.28 -20.16 2.49
CA LYS A 3 -7.06 -19.11 3.17
C LYS A 3 -6.31 -18.47 4.36
N ALA A 4 -5.52 -19.25 5.10
CA ALA A 4 -4.74 -18.75 6.23
C ALA A 4 -3.57 -17.86 5.75
N ILE A 5 -2.83 -18.33 4.75
CA ILE A 5 -1.74 -17.57 4.09
C ILE A 5 -2.29 -16.26 3.52
N ALA A 6 -3.42 -16.29 2.82
CA ALA A 6 -4.05 -15.09 2.28
C ALA A 6 -4.52 -14.12 3.39
N LYS A 7 -4.98 -14.63 4.54
CA LYS A 7 -5.37 -13.78 5.68
C LYS A 7 -4.15 -13.09 6.32
N GLN A 8 -3.07 -13.82 6.56
CA GLN A 8 -1.83 -13.25 7.11
C GLN A 8 -1.20 -12.25 6.15
N MET A 9 -1.08 -12.61 4.88
CA MET A 9 -0.41 -11.75 3.90
C MET A 9 -1.23 -10.51 3.60
N ARG A 10 -2.55 -10.57 3.66
CA ARG A 10 -3.39 -9.37 3.53
C ARG A 10 -3.13 -8.37 4.65
N PHE A 11 -2.92 -8.83 5.89
CA PHE A 11 -2.58 -7.94 6.99
C PHE A 11 -1.22 -7.26 6.78
N ILE A 12 -0.21 -8.06 6.38
CA ILE A 12 1.15 -7.60 6.11
C ILE A 12 1.18 -6.54 5.00
N PHE A 13 0.31 -6.66 3.99
CA PHE A 13 0.28 -5.70 2.88
C PHE A 13 -0.71 -4.55 3.09
N PHE A 14 -1.84 -4.77 3.75
CA PHE A 14 -2.87 -3.75 3.89
C PHE A 14 -2.50 -2.69 4.93
N ILE A 15 -1.91 -3.09 6.07
CA ILE A 15 -1.55 -2.14 7.12
C ILE A 15 -0.52 -1.12 6.65
N PRO A 16 0.63 -1.50 6.06
CA PRO A 16 1.61 -0.53 5.59
C PRO A 16 1.04 0.41 4.53
N LEU A 17 0.15 -0.09 3.66
CA LEU A 17 -0.49 0.74 2.65
C LEU A 17 -1.38 1.82 3.29
N VAL A 18 -2.24 1.46 4.24
CA VAL A 18 -3.10 2.42 4.94
C VAL A 18 -2.27 3.42 5.73
N VAL A 19 -1.27 2.95 6.49
CA VAL A 19 -0.40 3.82 7.28
C VAL A 19 0.39 4.78 6.39
N GLY A 20 0.89 4.30 5.25
CA GLY A 20 1.58 5.14 4.27
C GLY A 20 0.69 6.24 3.72
N ILE A 21 -0.53 5.91 3.30
CA ILE A 21 -1.51 6.90 2.81
C ILE A 21 -1.83 7.93 3.90
N LEU A 22 -2.11 7.49 5.13
CA LEU A 22 -2.39 8.40 6.24
C LEU A 22 -1.20 9.32 6.55
N HIS A 23 0.02 8.78 6.56
CA HIS A 23 1.25 9.55 6.76
C HIS A 23 1.43 10.61 5.67
N THR A 24 1.23 10.24 4.41
CA THR A 24 1.32 11.15 3.27
C THR A 24 0.28 12.27 3.33
N LEU A 25 -0.97 11.96 3.68
CA LEU A 25 -2.03 12.96 3.83
C LEU A 25 -1.77 13.91 5.02
N PHE A 26 -1.27 13.36 6.14
CA PHE A 26 -0.84 14.16 7.28
C PHE A 26 0.28 15.14 6.88
N ALA A 27 1.29 14.66 6.17
CA ALA A 27 2.37 15.49 5.67
C ALA A 27 1.86 16.57 4.70
N LEU A 28 0.95 16.24 3.77
CA LEU A 28 0.35 17.21 2.86
C LEU A 28 -0.35 18.34 3.60
N LYS A 29 -1.14 18.02 4.64
CA LYS A 29 -1.83 19.02 5.44
C LYS A 29 -0.86 19.97 6.15
N GLY A 30 0.26 19.45 6.66
CA GLY A 30 1.31 20.26 7.27
C GLY A 30 2.09 21.09 6.25
N LEU A 31 2.32 20.55 5.05
CA LEU A 31 3.09 21.22 4.01
C LEU A 31 2.29 22.33 3.31
N ALA A 32 0.97 22.17 3.18
CA ALA A 32 0.06 23.14 2.59
C ALA A 32 0.03 24.49 3.36
N THR A 33 0.50 24.54 4.61
CA THR A 33 0.62 25.81 5.35
C THR A 33 1.94 26.54 5.08
N VAL A 34 2.91 25.89 4.45
CA VAL A 34 4.28 26.40 4.27
C VAL A 34 4.60 26.63 2.79
N ILE A 35 4.03 25.81 1.90
CA ILE A 35 4.32 25.83 0.47
C ILE A 35 3.23 26.59 -0.30
N PRO A 36 3.59 27.52 -1.20
CA PRO A 36 2.62 28.35 -1.93
C PRO A 36 2.00 27.67 -3.16
N TYR A 37 2.38 26.42 -3.46
CA TYR A 37 1.92 25.68 -4.63
C TYR A 37 1.17 24.39 -4.25
N GLU A 38 0.11 24.10 -5.01
CA GLU A 38 -0.72 22.91 -4.82
C GLU A 38 -0.03 21.66 -5.35
N ILE A 39 0.18 20.66 -4.48
CA ILE A 39 0.78 19.35 -4.84
C ILE A 39 -0.18 18.18 -4.69
N ALA A 40 -1.46 18.43 -4.38
CA ALA A 40 -2.43 17.36 -4.12
C ALA A 40 -2.58 16.41 -5.32
N VAL A 41 -2.61 16.94 -6.54
CA VAL A 41 -2.77 16.14 -7.77
C VAL A 41 -1.60 15.15 -7.99
N PRO A 42 -0.33 15.58 -8.07
CA PRO A 42 0.79 14.64 -8.23
C PRO A 42 0.90 13.66 -7.06
N LEU A 43 0.52 14.06 -5.85
CA LEU A 43 0.53 13.19 -4.68
C LEU A 43 -0.53 12.08 -4.76
N LEU A 44 -1.75 12.42 -5.18
CA LEU A 44 -2.83 11.45 -5.39
C LEU A 44 -2.48 10.44 -6.49
N ILE A 45 -1.82 10.89 -7.56
CA ILE A 45 -1.31 10.00 -8.61
C ILE A 45 -0.28 9.04 -8.02
N SER A 46 0.68 9.53 -7.23
CA SER A 46 1.69 8.71 -6.56
C SER A 46 1.07 7.66 -5.62
N ILE A 47 0.11 8.06 -4.79
CA ILE A 47 -0.65 7.14 -3.92
C ILE A 47 -1.35 6.06 -4.76
N GLY A 48 -1.97 6.45 -5.87
CA GLY A 48 -2.65 5.52 -6.78
C GLY A 48 -1.69 4.48 -7.36
N VAL A 49 -0.59 4.92 -7.96
CA VAL A 49 0.42 4.03 -8.55
C VAL A 49 1.02 3.10 -7.50
N TYR A 50 1.41 3.65 -6.34
CA TYR A 50 1.96 2.87 -5.24
C TYR A 50 0.97 1.78 -4.77
N SER A 51 -0.31 2.13 -4.62
CA SER A 51 -1.37 1.19 -4.24
C SER A 51 -1.52 0.05 -5.25
N VAL A 52 -1.51 0.36 -6.56
CA VAL A 52 -1.60 -0.64 -7.63
C VAL A 52 -0.43 -1.63 -7.55
N ILE A 53 0.79 -1.12 -7.39
CA ILE A 53 1.99 -1.96 -7.24
C ILE A 53 1.85 -2.86 -6.01
N TYR A 54 1.44 -2.30 -4.87
CA TYR A 54 1.28 -3.04 -3.62
C TYR A 54 0.27 -4.19 -3.72
N ILE A 55 -0.87 -3.93 -4.37
CA ILE A 55 -1.90 -4.93 -4.64
C ILE A 55 -1.37 -6.03 -5.56
N GLY A 56 -0.62 -5.67 -6.61
CA GLY A 56 0.05 -6.63 -7.49
C GLY A 56 1.00 -7.54 -6.71
N TYR A 57 1.86 -6.95 -5.87
CA TYR A 57 2.77 -7.70 -5.00
C TYR A 57 2.06 -8.61 -4.01
N TYR A 58 0.91 -8.20 -3.46
CA TYR A 58 0.10 -9.05 -2.59
C TYR A 58 -0.31 -10.36 -3.31
N TYR A 59 -0.84 -10.27 -4.54
CA TYR A 59 -1.25 -11.45 -5.29
C TYR A 59 -0.07 -12.37 -5.63
N LEU A 60 1.06 -11.79 -6.05
CA LEU A 60 2.29 -12.53 -6.32
C LEU A 60 2.77 -13.26 -5.06
N THR A 61 2.77 -12.57 -3.92
CA THR A 61 3.25 -13.11 -2.64
C THR A 61 2.35 -14.25 -2.16
N VAL A 62 1.02 -14.07 -2.17
CA VAL A 62 0.08 -15.13 -1.78
C VAL A 62 0.23 -16.37 -2.66
N ARG A 63 0.41 -16.20 -3.97
CA ARG A 63 0.62 -17.31 -4.90
C ARG A 63 1.93 -18.04 -4.62
N SER A 64 3.03 -17.31 -4.44
CA SER A 64 4.35 -17.86 -4.16
C SER A 64 4.38 -18.61 -2.82
N TYR A 65 3.89 -18.00 -1.74
CA TYR A 65 3.84 -18.66 -0.43
C TYR A 65 2.95 -19.90 -0.44
N PHE A 66 1.78 -19.84 -1.10
CA PHE A 66 0.94 -21.02 -1.23
C PHE A 66 1.67 -22.15 -1.94
N ARG A 67 2.39 -21.88 -3.04
CA ARG A 67 3.15 -22.89 -3.80
C ARG A 67 4.31 -23.48 -2.98
N ILE A 68 4.99 -22.68 -2.15
CA ILE A 68 6.09 -23.15 -1.31
C ILE A 68 5.57 -24.09 -0.21
N VAL A 69 4.49 -23.72 0.46
CA VAL A 69 3.91 -24.49 1.57
C VAL A 69 3.13 -25.72 1.09
N SER A 70 2.61 -25.71 -0.13
CA SER A 70 1.86 -26.83 -0.71
C SER A 70 2.75 -27.84 -1.46
N LYS A 71 4.06 -27.63 -1.47
CA LYS A 71 5.05 -28.65 -1.86
C LYS A 71 5.42 -29.45 -0.62
#